data_AF-A0A389LX57-F1
#
_entry.id   AF-A0A389LX57-F1
#
_cell.length_a   1.000
_cell.length_b   1.000
_cell.length_c   1.000
_cell.angle_alpha   90.00
_cell.angle_beta   90.00
_cell.angle_gamma   90.00
#
_symmetry.space_group_name_H-M   'P 1'
#
loop_
_entity.id
_entity.type
_entity.pdbx_description
1 polymer ?
#
loop_
_entity_poly.entity_id
_entity_poly.type
_entity_poly.pdbx_seq_one_letter_code
_entity_poly.pdbx_strand_id
1 'polypeptide(L)' 'MAIVETFAQIRDLSRNIAALSDSPQEEVQKELMQKSGNILSDLIGQYLQTTDTETTIELNFAVLKFKHTIKRKYESK' A
#
# COMPACT_ATOMS: atom_id res chain seq x y z
N MET A 1 6.70 10.69 -16.27
CA MET A 1 7.22 9.40 -16.77
C MET A 1 6.51 8.26 -16.02
N ALA A 2 5.17 8.30 -15.97
CA ALA A 2 4.40 7.59 -14.95
C ALA A 2 4.58 6.06 -14.96
N ILE A 3 4.65 5.43 -16.14
CA ILE A 3 4.77 3.96 -16.26
C ILE A 3 6.08 3.44 -15.64
N VAL A 4 7.18 4.18 -15.78
CA VAL A 4 8.50 3.79 -15.24
C VAL A 4 8.49 3.86 -13.71
N GLU A 5 7.86 4.91 -13.16
CA GLU A 5 7.69 5.10 -11.71
C GLU A 5 6.78 4.02 -11.11
N THR A 6 5.65 3.72 -11.74
CA THR A 6 4.75 2.64 -11.34
C THR A 6 5.45 1.28 -11.35
N PHE A 7 6.25 0.99 -12.38
CA PHE A 7 7.02 -0.27 -12.45
C PHE A 7 8.06 -0.36 -11.34
N ALA A 8 8.77 0.73 -11.05
CA ALA A 8 9.74 0.78 -9.95
C ALA A 8 9.06 0.53 -8.60
N GLN A 9 7.91 1.18 -8.35
CA GLN A 9 7.10 0.98 -7.15
C GLN A 9 6.61 -0.46 -7.00
N ILE A 10 6.10 -1.09 -8.07
CA ILE A 10 5.66 -2.50 -8.04
C ILE A 10 6.84 -3.43 -7.72
N ARG A 11 8.01 -3.19 -8.32
CA ARG A 11 9.22 -3.99 -8.08
C ARG A 11 9.71 -3.85 -6.63
N ASP A 12 9.66 -2.65 -6.07
CA ASP A 12 10.07 -2.40 -4.68
C ASP A 12 9.08 -3.00 -3.68
N LEU A 13 7.77 -2.96 -3.97
CA LEU A 13 6.75 -3.67 -3.21
C LEU A 13 7.02 -5.18 -3.18
N SER A 14 7.33 -5.78 -4.34
CA SER A 14 7.65 -7.22 -4.44
C SER A 14 8.87 -7.61 -3.59
N ARG A 15 9.92 -6.76 -3.57
CA ARG A 15 11.12 -6.98 -2.74
C ARG A 15 10.80 -6.92 -1.24
N ASN A 16 10.00 -5.94 -0.82
CA ASN A 16 9.63 -5.81 0.59
C ASN A 16 8.80 -7.02 1.07
N ILE A 17 7.90 -7.54 0.23
CA ILE A 17 7.10 -8.74 0.54
C ILE A 17 8.00 -9.99 0.65
N ALA A 18 8.98 -10.15 -0.23
CA ALA A 18 9.95 -11.24 -0.11
C ALA A 18 10.75 -11.15 1.19
N ALA A 19 11.28 -9.96 1.51
CA ALA A 19 12.05 -9.73 2.73
C ALA A 19 11.22 -9.89 4.02
N LEU A 20 9.90 -9.63 3.97
CA LEU A 20 8.98 -9.89 5.08
C LEU A 20 8.84 -11.37 5.40
N SER A 21 8.97 -12.23 4.41
CA SER A 21 8.87 -13.70 4.58
C SER A 21 10.16 -14.30 5.14
N ASP A 22 11.31 -13.68 4.86
CA ASP A 22 12.63 -14.18 5.23
C ASP A 22 13.18 -13.58 6.55
N SER A 23 12.62 -12.47 7.04
CA SER A 23 13.14 -11.79 8.23
C SER A 23 12.44 -12.26 9.51
N PRO A 24 13.16 -12.83 10.51
CA PRO A 24 12.58 -13.25 11.78
C PRO A 24 12.42 -12.10 12.80
N GLN A 25 13.01 -10.92 12.54
CA GLN A 25 13.01 -9.81 13.50
C GLN A 25 11.77 -8.94 13.33
N GLU A 26 10.94 -8.86 14.38
CA GLU A 26 9.64 -8.16 14.37
C GLU A 26 9.75 -6.67 13.99
N GLU A 27 10.81 -5.99 14.44
CA GLU A 27 11.03 -4.57 14.11
C GLU A 27 11.27 -4.35 12.61
N VAL A 28 12.07 -5.24 12.00
CA VAL A 28 12.34 -5.23 10.56
C VAL A 28 11.08 -5.56 9.77
N GLN A 29 10.29 -6.53 10.26
CA GLN A 29 9.00 -6.83 9.65
C GLN A 29 8.09 -5.60 9.69
N LYS A 30 7.94 -4.94 10.84
CA LYS A 30 7.08 -3.76 10.97
C LYS A 30 7.49 -2.62 10.04
N GLU A 31 8.80 -2.37 9.89
CA GLU A 31 9.31 -1.36 8.95
C GLU A 31 8.98 -1.71 7.49
N LEU A 32 9.21 -2.97 7.10
CA LEU A 32 8.90 -3.45 5.74
C LEU A 32 7.39 -3.44 5.46
N MET A 33 6.56 -3.74 6.46
CA MET A 33 5.09 -3.63 6.37
C MET A 33 4.68 -2.17 6.11
N GLN A 34 5.23 -1.22 6.87
CA GLN A 34 4.94 0.20 6.68
C GLN A 34 5.36 0.70 5.29
N LYS A 35 6.59 0.37 4.85
CA LYS A 35 7.08 0.72 3.51
C LYS A 35 6.20 0.15 2.41
N SER A 36 5.79 -1.12 2.54
CA SER A 36 4.89 -1.78 1.58
C SER A 36 3.51 -1.11 1.52
N GLY A 37 2.96 -0.73 2.67
CA GLY A 37 1.70 -0.01 2.76
C GLY A 37 1.74 1.37 2.09
N ASN A 38 2.83 2.11 2.24
CA ASN A 38 3.01 3.41 1.59
C ASN A 38 3.11 3.25 0.06
N ILE A 39 3.92 2.31 -0.43
CA ILE A 39 4.05 2.05 -1.87
C ILE A 39 2.69 1.66 -2.48
N LEU A 40 1.91 0.83 -1.78
CA LEU A 40 0.58 0.44 -2.24
C LEU A 40 -0.40 1.62 -2.25
N SER A 41 -0.37 2.46 -1.21
CA SER A 41 -1.18 3.67 -1.13
C SER A 41 -0.84 4.64 -2.28
N ASP A 42 0.44 4.80 -2.58
CA ASP A 42 0.90 5.64 -3.69
C ASP A 42 0.54 5.03 -5.03
N LEU A 43 0.65 3.71 -5.22
CA LEU A 43 0.29 3.04 -6.47
C LEU A 43 -1.20 3.15 -6.76
N ILE A 44 -2.06 2.91 -5.76
CA ILE A 44 -3.50 2.78 -5.95
C ILE A 44 -4.22 4.11 -5.77
N GLY A 45 -3.73 4.98 -4.88
CA GLY A 45 -4.33 6.28 -4.59
C GLY A 45 -4.40 7.23 -5.78
N GLN A 46 -3.52 7.09 -6.77
CA GLN A 46 -3.55 7.92 -8.00
C GLN A 46 -4.61 7.45 -9.01
N TYR A 47 -5.05 6.19 -8.93
CA TYR A 47 -6.01 5.60 -9.88
C TYR A 47 -7.42 5.41 -9.32
N LEU A 48 -7.59 5.46 -7.99
CA LEU A 48 -8.91 5.52 -7.37
C LEU A 48 -9.47 6.95 -7.50
N GLN A 49 -10.20 7.22 -8.58
CA GLN A 49 -11.00 8.44 -8.66
C GLN A 49 -11.98 8.47 -7.48
N THR A 50 -12.07 9.62 -6.80
CA THR A 50 -12.96 9.80 -5.65
C THR A 50 -14.42 9.80 -6.10
N THR A 51 -15.03 8.64 -6.24
CA THR A 51 -16.48 8.46 -6.22
C THR A 51 -16.92 8.07 -4.80
N ASP A 52 -18.20 8.22 -4.46
CA ASP A 52 -18.79 7.94 -3.13
C ASP A 52 -18.69 6.45 -2.67
N THR A 53 -17.76 5.67 -3.22
CA THR A 53 -17.62 4.23 -3.00
C THR A 53 -16.44 3.94 -2.09
N GLU A 54 -16.71 3.34 -0.93
CA GLU A 54 -15.68 2.82 -0.03
C GLU A 54 -14.99 1.60 -0.67
N THR A 55 -13.71 1.73 -1.04
CA THR A 55 -12.92 0.62 -1.58
C THR A 55 -11.94 0.12 -0.53
N THR A 56 -12.15 -1.12 -0.06
CA THR A 56 -11.23 -1.81 0.86
C THR A 56 -10.44 -2.86 0.09
N ILE A 57 -9.11 -2.80 0.17
CA ILE A 57 -8.22 -3.79 -0.45
C ILE A 57 -7.54 -4.59 0.66
N GLU A 58 -7.95 -5.85 0.82
CA GLU A 58 -7.30 -6.80 1.74
C GLU A 58 -6.39 -7.74 0.93
N LEU A 59 -5.07 -7.66 1.17
CA LEU A 59 -4.11 -8.64 0.66
C LEU A 59 -3.75 -9.61 1.78
N ASN A 60 -4.20 -10.86 1.65
CA ASN A 60 -3.84 -11.95 2.56
C ASN A 60 -2.58 -12.66 2.06
N PHE A 61 -1.41 -12.07 2.30
CA PHE A 61 -0.20 -12.89 2.48
C PHE A 61 -0.19 -13.29 3.96
N ALA A 62 0.16 -14.53 4.31
CA ALA A 62 0.00 -15.15 5.63
C ALA A 62 0.58 -14.39 6.86
N VAL A 63 1.12 -13.17 6.66
CA VAL A 63 1.81 -12.33 7.64
C VAL A 63 1.44 -10.82 7.55
N LEU A 64 0.58 -10.36 6.63
CA LEU A 64 0.25 -8.94 6.49
C LEU A 64 -1.25 -8.65 6.37
N LYS A 65 -1.74 -7.69 7.17
CA LYS A 65 -3.07 -7.07 6.99
C LYS A 65 -2.92 -5.56 6.86
N PHE A 66 -3.16 -5.03 5.66
CA PHE A 66 -3.20 -3.58 5.41
C PHE A 66 -4.65 -3.09 5.34
N LYS A 67 -4.95 -1.98 6.02
CA LYS A 67 -6.27 -1.33 5.98
C LYS A 67 -6.06 0.15 5.68
N HIS A 68 -6.54 0.61 4.53
CA HIS A 68 -6.58 2.03 4.17
C HIS A 68 -8.04 2.50 4.17
N THR A 69 -8.33 3.62 4.84
CA THR A 69 -9.68 4.19 4.93
C THR A 69 -9.60 5.66 4.56
N ILE A 70 -10.24 6.03 3.45
CA ILE A 70 -10.29 7.41 2.96
C ILE A 70 -11.59 8.06 3.46
N LYS A 71 -11.49 9.21 4.15
CA LYS A 71 -12.65 10.03 4.56
C LYS A 71 -12.50 11.45 4.02
N ARG A 72 -13.51 11.94 3.29
CA ARG A 72 -13.56 13.33 2.79
C ARG A 72 -14.43 14.20 3.71
N LYS A 73 -13.96 15.41 4.05
CA LYS A 73 -14.79 16.48 4.62
C LYS A 73 -15.33 17.33 3.48
N TYR A 74 -16.64 17.56 3.48
CA TYR A 74 -17.24 18.59 2.64
C TYR A 74 -16.96 19.96 3.28
N GLU A 75 -16.28 20.85 2.57
CA GLU A 75 -16.44 22.28 2.83
C GLU A 75 -17.65 22.74 2.01
N SER A 76 -18.76 22.94 2.71
CA SER A 76 -19.98 23.51 2.16
C SER A 76 -19.68 24.92 1.68
N LYS A 77 -19.95 25.19 0.40
CA LYS A 77 -19.88 26.53 -0.20
C LYS A 77 -21.26 27.18 -0.16
#